data_AF-A0A5C3QWT0-F1
#
_entry.id   AF-A0A5C3QWT0-F1
#
_cell.length_a   1.000
_cell.length_b   1.000
_cell.length_c   1.000
_cell.angle_alpha   90.00
_cell.angle_beta   90.00
_cell.angle_gamma   90.00
#
_symmetry.space_group_name_H-M   'P 1'
#
loop_
_entity.id
_entity.type
_entity.pdbx_description
1 polymer ?
#
loop_
_entity_poly.entity_id
_entity_poly.type
_entity_poly.pdbx_seq_one_letter_code
_entity_poly.pdbx_strand_id
1 'polypeptide(L)'
;HWHSSSSVFNDMFSLPQSDGADGESDDKPILLDGVEAVDFERFLNVLYPLYVTLAQSETLFDEWISILHLATMWRFADIRQLAIQNLTNYVSALPSLRKISLGSQYSVQSWFLEGCIEGGKPRKSERCRIICIT
;
A
#
# COMPACT_ATOMS: atom_id res chain seq x y z
N HIS A 1 3.94 11.92 19.04
CA HIS A 1 5.05 11.96 18.06
C HIS A 1 4.57 11.72 16.62
N TRP A 2 3.61 10.83 16.37
CA TRP A 2 3.12 10.49 15.02
C TRP A 2 2.01 11.41 14.46
N HIS A 3 1.28 12.17 15.29
CA HIS A 3 0.24 13.09 14.81
C HIS A 3 0.77 14.19 13.88
N SER A 4 2.04 14.59 14.02
CA SER A 4 2.69 15.55 13.12
C SER A 4 3.04 14.96 11.74
N SER A 5 3.05 13.64 11.60
CA SER A 5 3.44 12.94 10.36
C SER A 5 2.28 12.76 9.39
N SER A 6 1.05 13.08 9.81
CA SER A 6 -0.16 13.06 8.97
C SER A 6 -0.97 14.33 9.18
N SER A 7 -1.25 15.05 8.08
CA SER A 7 -2.17 16.20 8.13
C SER A 7 -3.59 15.78 8.54
N VAL A 8 -4.04 14.61 8.11
CA VAL A 8 -5.40 14.11 8.41
C VAL A 8 -5.57 13.87 9.91
N PHE A 9 -4.64 13.14 10.53
CA PHE A 9 -4.71 12.90 11.96
C PHE A 9 -4.42 14.17 12.75
N ASN A 10 -3.50 15.03 12.31
CA ASN A 10 -3.27 16.31 12.98
C ASN A 10 -4.55 17.14 13.03
N ASP A 11 -5.25 17.29 11.90
CA ASP A 11 -6.50 18.05 11.82
C ASP A 11 -7.59 17.41 12.69
N MET A 12 -7.74 16.08 12.63
CA MET A 12 -8.74 15.34 13.42
C MET A 12 -8.61 15.58 14.92
N PHE A 13 -7.38 15.63 15.46
CA PHE A 13 -7.13 15.86 16.89
C PHE A 13 -7.00 17.34 17.26
N SER A 14 -6.94 18.25 16.29
CA SER A 14 -6.85 19.70 16.53
C SER A 14 -8.21 20.38 16.64
N LEU A 15 -9.29 19.70 16.23
CA LEU A 15 -10.65 20.23 16.32
C LEU A 15 -11.15 20.19 17.78
N PRO A 16 -11.81 21.26 18.27
CA PRO A 16 -12.39 21.25 19.61
C PRO A 16 -13.45 20.16 19.72
N GLN A 17 -13.26 19.24 20.67
CA GLN A 17 -14.20 18.15 20.89
C GLN A 17 -15.43 18.67 21.64
N SER A 18 -16.62 18.42 21.10
CA SER A 18 -17.89 18.60 21.82
C SER A 18 -18.13 17.40 22.74
N ASP A 19 -18.90 17.60 23.82
CA ASP A 19 -19.41 16.47 24.62
C ASP A 19 -20.10 15.44 23.72
N GLY A 20 -19.74 14.17 23.87
CA GLY A 20 -20.18 13.09 23.01
C GLY A 20 -19.46 13.06 21.66
N ALA A 21 -18.14 13.12 21.63
CA ALA A 21 -17.36 12.93 20.40
C ALA A 21 -17.25 11.43 20.03
N ASP A 22 -17.00 11.13 18.76
CA ASP A 22 -16.72 9.75 18.33
C ASP A 22 -15.37 9.29 18.90
N GLY A 23 -15.29 8.04 19.35
CA GLY A 23 -14.10 7.47 19.98
C GLY A 23 -14.02 7.62 21.50
N GLU A 24 -15.10 8.05 22.16
CA GLU A 24 -15.13 8.27 23.61
C GLU A 24 -15.34 6.97 24.42
N SER A 25 -16.01 5.97 23.85
CA SER A 25 -16.28 4.67 24.51
C SER A 25 -16.44 3.54 23.50
N ASP A 26 -16.46 2.30 23.98
CA ASP A 26 -16.75 1.11 23.15
C ASP A 26 -18.14 1.16 22.49
N ASP A 27 -19.10 1.83 23.14
CA ASP A 27 -20.44 2.07 22.60
C ASP A 27 -20.48 3.19 21.54
N LYS A 28 -19.40 3.97 21.44
CA LYS A 28 -19.25 5.07 20.47
C LYS A 28 -17.85 5.08 19.85
N PRO A 29 -17.49 4.06 19.05
CA PRO A 29 -16.17 3.96 18.44
C PRO A 29 -16.01 4.95 17.28
N ILE A 30 -14.76 5.20 16.89
CA ILE A 30 -14.47 5.86 15.61
C ILE A 30 -14.64 4.82 14.50
N LEU A 31 -15.59 5.06 13.59
CA LEU A 31 -15.81 4.20 12.43
C LEU A 31 -14.85 4.62 11.30
N LEU A 32 -14.06 3.66 10.80
CA LEU A 32 -13.15 3.85 9.68
C LEU A 32 -13.77 3.29 8.40
N ASP A 33 -14.51 4.12 7.68
CA ASP A 33 -15.18 3.72 6.44
C ASP A 33 -14.16 3.31 5.37
N GLY A 34 -14.38 2.14 4.76
CA GLY A 34 -13.54 1.64 3.67
C GLY A 34 -12.18 1.08 4.13
N VAL A 35 -12.00 0.85 5.43
CA VAL A 35 -10.78 0.25 5.99
C VAL A 35 -11.11 -1.10 6.61
N GLU A 36 -10.48 -2.16 6.11
CA GLU A 36 -10.58 -3.48 6.73
C GLU A 36 -9.72 -3.55 8.00
N ALA A 37 -10.20 -4.27 9.01
CA ALA A 37 -9.50 -4.39 10.29
C ALA A 37 -8.08 -4.94 10.14
N VAL A 38 -7.88 -5.90 9.22
CA VAL A 38 -6.56 -6.49 8.93
C VAL A 38 -5.58 -5.48 8.32
N ASP A 39 -6.06 -4.60 7.45
CA ASP A 39 -5.23 -3.57 6.83
C ASP A 39 -4.81 -2.53 7.87
N PHE A 40 -5.74 -2.18 8.76
CA PHE A 40 -5.44 -1.29 9.87
C PHE A 40 -4.41 -1.88 10.83
N GLU A 41 -4.56 -3.15 11.20
CA GLU A 41 -3.59 -3.86 12.04
C GLU A 41 -2.18 -3.88 11.40
N ARG A 42 -2.09 -4.21 10.10
CA ARG A 42 -0.82 -4.16 9.35
C ARG A 42 -0.19 -2.78 9.37
N PHE A 43 -0.99 -1.73 9.19
CA PHE A 43 -0.50 -0.36 9.24
C PHE A 43 -0.04 0.05 10.64
N LEU A 44 -0.77 -0.34 11.69
CA LEU A 44 -0.39 -0.09 13.08
C LEU A 44 0.92 -0.78 13.46
N ASN A 45 1.16 -2.01 12.97
CA ASN A 45 2.41 -2.72 13.21
C ASN A 45 3.64 -1.99 12.66
N VAL A 46 3.48 -1.24 11.56
CA VAL A 46 4.55 -0.39 11.00
C VAL A 46 4.66 0.94 11.75
N LEU A 47 3.52 1.56 12.08
CA LEU A 47 3.48 2.86 12.77
C LEU A 47 3.98 2.77 14.22
N TYR A 48 3.66 1.66 14.88
CA TYR A 48 4.10 1.32 16.23
C TYR A 48 4.69 -0.08 16.20
N PRO A 49 6.01 -0.19 16.06
CA PRO A 49 6.69 -1.46 16.22
C PRO A 49 6.56 -1.90 17.68
N LEU A 50 5.41 -2.46 18.06
CA LEU A 50 5.21 -3.06 19.36
C LEU A 50 6.17 -4.25 19.44
N TYR A 51 7.02 -4.23 20.45
CA TYR A 51 8.08 -5.21 20.72
C TYR A 51 7.56 -6.64 20.94
N VAL A 52 6.26 -6.86 20.82
CA VAL A 52 5.56 -8.09 21.16
C VAL A 52 5.17 -8.77 19.86
N THR A 53 5.85 -9.90 19.61
CA THR A 53 5.64 -10.83 18.49
C THR A 53 6.12 -10.34 17.11
N LEU A 54 7.44 -10.15 17.00
CA LEU A 54 8.15 -10.44 15.76
C LEU A 54 8.08 -11.96 15.47
N ALA A 55 6.89 -12.45 15.08
CA ALA A 55 6.90 -13.34 13.95
C ALA A 55 7.42 -12.47 12.81
N GLN A 56 8.70 -12.63 12.48
CA GLN A 56 9.32 -12.06 11.28
C GLN A 56 8.64 -12.71 10.06
N SER A 57 7.35 -12.45 9.90
CA SER A 57 6.65 -12.73 8.66
C SER A 57 7.33 -11.81 7.67
N GLU A 58 8.02 -12.38 6.70
CA GLU A 58 8.40 -11.66 5.49
C GLU A 58 7.13 -10.94 5.03
N THR A 59 7.07 -9.63 5.26
CA THR A 59 5.83 -8.88 5.09
C THR A 59 5.44 -9.01 3.63
N LEU A 60 4.38 -9.78 3.35
CA LEU A 60 4.09 -10.27 2.01
C LEU A 60 3.61 -9.10 1.13
N PHE A 61 3.64 -9.29 -0.19
CA PHE A 61 3.22 -8.28 -1.16
C PHE A 61 1.88 -7.61 -0.79
N ASP A 62 0.87 -8.40 -0.43
CA ASP A 62 -0.46 -7.90 -0.08
C ASP A 62 -0.46 -7.06 1.21
N GLU A 63 0.40 -7.39 2.17
CA GLU A 63 0.54 -6.62 3.41
C GLU A 63 1.10 -5.24 3.13
N TRP A 64 2.16 -5.15 2.33
CA TRP A 64 2.71 -3.86 1.93
C TRP A 64 1.76 -3.05 1.04
N ILE A 65 0.93 -3.70 0.21
CA ILE A 65 -0.13 -3.01 -0.53
C ILE A 65 -1.16 -2.39 0.43
N SER A 66 -1.55 -3.13 1.47
CA SER A 66 -2.46 -2.65 2.52
C SER A 66 -1.89 -1.42 3.24
N ILE A 67 -0.61 -1.52 3.65
CA ILE A 67 0.13 -0.43 4.29
C ILE A 67 0.23 0.78 3.35
N LEU A 68 0.57 0.57 2.07
CA LEU A 68 0.65 1.63 1.07
C LEU A 68 -0.70 2.32 0.87
N HIS A 69 -1.79 1.55 0.87
CA HIS A 69 -3.14 2.06 0.73
C HIS A 69 -3.49 3.03 1.85
N LEU A 70 -3.36 2.58 3.10
CA LEU A 70 -3.68 3.41 4.27
C LEU A 70 -2.71 4.59 4.45
N ALA A 71 -1.41 4.39 4.19
CA ALA A 71 -0.44 5.48 4.24
C ALA A 71 -0.74 6.58 3.20
N THR A 72 -1.24 6.20 2.02
CA THR A 72 -1.68 7.14 0.99
C THR A 72 -2.97 7.84 1.38
N MET A 73 -3.97 7.09 1.87
CA MET A 73 -5.26 7.62 2.32
C MET A 73 -5.08 8.65 3.44
N TRP A 74 -4.26 8.34 4.43
CA TRP A 74 -4.05 9.17 5.61
C TRP A 74 -2.82 10.09 5.51
N ARG A 75 -2.18 10.16 4.35
CA ARG A 75 -1.06 11.06 4.07
C ARG A 75 0.14 10.92 5.01
N PHE A 76 0.48 9.70 5.41
CA PHE A 76 1.74 9.41 6.09
C PHE A 76 2.86 9.24 5.06
N ALA A 77 3.56 10.34 4.77
CA ALA A 77 4.58 10.38 3.72
C ALA A 77 5.72 9.36 3.96
N ASP A 78 6.21 9.27 5.19
CA ASP A 78 7.34 8.39 5.54
C ASP A 78 6.97 6.91 5.40
N ILE A 79 5.80 6.50 5.91
CA ILE A 79 5.30 5.13 5.81
C ILE A 79 4.97 4.79 4.35
N ARG A 80 4.41 5.74 3.60
CA ARG A 80 4.15 5.56 2.17
C ARG A 80 5.46 5.30 1.43
N GLN A 81 6.51 6.08 1.71
CA GLN A 81 7.82 5.87 1.08
C GLN A 81 8.42 4.50 1.44
N LEU A 82 8.33 4.10 2.71
CA LEU A 82 8.79 2.78 3.16
C LEU A 82 8.05 1.64 2.43
N ALA A 83 6.72 1.75 2.29
CA ALA A 83 5.94 0.75 1.57
C ALA A 83 6.31 0.67 0.08
N ILE A 84 6.53 1.82 -0.57
CA ILE A 84 7.00 1.86 -1.98
C ILE A 84 8.36 1.17 -2.12
N GLN A 85 9.29 1.40 -1.20
CA GLN A 85 10.62 0.77 -1.22
C GLN A 85 10.52 -0.75 -1.13
N ASN A 86 9.70 -1.26 -0.21
CA ASN A 86 9.51 -2.71 -0.04
C ASN A 86 8.77 -3.33 -1.23
N LEU A 87 7.81 -2.61 -1.84
CA LEU A 87 7.03 -3.11 -2.97
C LEU A 87 7.76 -3.10 -4.31
N THR A 88 8.74 -2.21 -4.51
CA THR A 88 9.34 -1.98 -5.84
C THR A 88 9.94 -3.24 -6.45
N ASN A 89 10.58 -4.10 -5.63
CA ASN A 89 11.13 -5.37 -6.12
C ASN A 89 10.06 -6.38 -6.51
N TYR A 90 8.92 -6.39 -5.83
CA TYR A 90 7.79 -7.25 -6.21
C TYR A 90 7.10 -6.72 -7.46
N VAL A 91 6.88 -5.40 -7.54
CA VAL A 91 6.19 -4.77 -8.67
C VAL A 91 6.98 -4.92 -9.97
N SER A 92 8.31 -4.86 -9.92
CA SER A 92 9.14 -5.06 -11.12
C SER A 92 9.03 -6.48 -11.71
N ALA A 93 8.63 -7.47 -10.91
CA ALA A 93 8.37 -8.83 -11.38
C ALA A 93 6.94 -9.04 -11.94
N LEU A 94 6.02 -8.07 -11.75
CA LEU A 94 4.64 -8.21 -12.19
C LEU A 94 4.47 -8.01 -13.71
N PRO A 95 3.35 -8.49 -14.30
CA PRO A 95 2.99 -8.14 -15.67
C PRO A 95 2.80 -6.63 -15.84
N SER A 96 3.13 -6.11 -17.03
CA SER A 96 3.14 -4.68 -17.33
C SER A 96 1.81 -3.96 -17.01
N LEU A 97 0.66 -4.61 -17.27
CA LEU A 97 -0.66 -4.05 -16.94
C LEU A 97 -0.85 -3.85 -15.42
N ARG A 98 -0.31 -4.75 -14.60
CA ARG A 98 -0.39 -4.63 -13.14
C ARG A 98 0.52 -3.51 -12.63
N LYS A 99 1.73 -3.35 -13.20
CA LYS A 99 2.61 -2.21 -12.88
C LYS A 99 1.94 -0.87 -13.19
N ILE A 100 1.32 -0.75 -14.36
CA ILE A 100 0.57 0.45 -14.78
C ILE A 100 -0.58 0.72 -13.81
N SER A 101 -1.37 -0.30 -13.48
CA SER A 101 -2.51 -0.17 -12.56
C SER A 101 -2.06 0.35 -11.19
N LEU A 102 -1.04 -0.28 -10.59
CA LEU A 102 -0.52 0.10 -9.27
C LEU A 102 0.16 1.48 -9.28
N GLY A 103 0.96 1.74 -10.31
CA GLY A 103 1.62 3.04 -10.48
C GLY A 103 0.64 4.18 -10.66
N SER A 104 -0.46 3.95 -11.39
CA SER A 104 -1.56 4.92 -11.53
C SER A 104 -2.31 5.10 -10.21
N GLN A 105 -2.78 3.99 -9.60
CA GLN A 105 -3.59 4.01 -8.39
C GLN A 105 -2.90 4.73 -7.23
N TYR A 106 -1.61 4.47 -7.01
CA TYR A 106 -0.85 5.03 -5.89
C TYR A 106 0.03 6.22 -6.28
N SER A 107 -0.08 6.71 -7.52
CA SER A 107 0.76 7.81 -8.04
C SER A 107 2.27 7.53 -7.87
N VAL A 108 2.70 6.32 -8.24
CA VAL A 108 4.10 5.90 -8.25
C VAL A 108 4.60 5.86 -9.70
N GLN A 109 5.18 6.97 -10.14
CA GLN A 109 5.54 7.19 -11.54
C GLN A 109 6.52 6.16 -12.09
N SER A 110 7.47 5.69 -11.28
CA SER A 110 8.44 4.67 -11.70
C SER A 110 7.77 3.37 -12.13
N TRP A 111 6.82 2.86 -11.33
CA TRP A 111 6.05 1.64 -11.64
C TRP A 111 5.20 1.82 -12.90
N PHE A 112 4.57 2.99 -13.05
CA PHE A 112 3.76 3.30 -14.22
C PHE A 112 4.59 3.30 -15.51
N LEU A 113 5.71 4.03 -15.51
CA LEU A 113 6.59 4.15 -16.68
C LEU A 113 7.21 2.80 -17.05
N GLU A 114 7.65 2.02 -16.07
CA GLU A 114 8.21 0.69 -16.29
C GLU A 114 7.20 -0.21 -17.02
N GLY A 115 5.96 -0.25 -16.55
CA GLY A 115 4.89 -1.01 -17.21
C GLY A 115 4.59 -0.51 -18.63
N CYS A 116 4.55 0.81 -18.86
CA CYS A 116 4.34 1.35 -20.21
C CYS A 116 5.47 0.95 -21.19
N ILE A 117 6.73 1.02 -20.75
CA ILE A 117 7.90 0.68 -21.57
C ILE A 117 7.89 -0.81 -21.94
N GLU A 118 7.55 -1.68 -21.00
CA GLU A 118 7.48 -3.13 -21.25
C GLU A 118 6.32 -3.51 -22.16
N GLY A 119 5.14 -2.91 -21.96
CA GLY A 119 3.96 -3.16 -22.79
C GLY A 119 4.14 -2.72 -24.25
N GLY A 120 5.03 -1.76 -24.50
CA GLY A 120 5.41 -1.30 -25.85
C GLY A 120 6.42 -2.20 -26.56
N LYS A 121 7.05 -3.18 -25.88
CA LYS A 121 7.98 -4.11 -26.54
C LYS A 121 7.20 -5.18 -27.33
N PRO A 122 7.61 -5.52 -28.55
CA PRO A 122 6.98 -6.63 -29.28
C PRO A 122 7.14 -7.91 -28.46
N ARG A 123 6.01 -8.54 -28.10
CA ARG A 123 6.00 -9.87 -27.46
C ARG A 123 6.72 -10.83 -28.41
N LYS A 124 7.92 -11.29 -28.05
CA LYS A 124 8.61 -12.33 -28.83
C LYS A 124 7.69 -13.55 -28.87
N SER A 125 7.13 -13.81 -30.05
CA SER A 125 6.40 -15.03 -30.33
C SER A 125 7.33 -16.21 -30.10
N GLU A 126 7.07 -17.00 -29.06
CA GLU A 126 7.56 -18.37 -28.96
C GLU A 126 6.80 -19.20 -30.01
N ARG A 127 7.11 -19.01 -31.30
CA ARG A 127 6.74 -19.98 -32.32
C ARG A 127 7.60 -21.21 -32.11
N CYS A 128 7.05 -22.14 -31.33
CA CYS A 128 7.45 -23.54 -31.31
C CYS A 128 7.68 -24.01 -32.75
N ARG A 129 8.85 -24.62 -32.96
CA ARG A 129 9.37 -25.10 -34.24
C ARG A 129 8.37 -26.04 -34.91
N ILE A 130 8.03 -25.76 -36.16
CA ILE A 130 7.47 -26.75 -37.08
C ILE A 130 8.56 -27.80 -37.28
N ILE A 131 8.38 -28.99 -36.71
CA ILE A 131 9.06 -30.18 -37.20
C ILE A 131 8.18 -30.70 -38.33
N CYS A 132 8.57 -30.43 -39.58
CA CYS A 132 8.09 -31.22 -40.70
C CYS A 132 8.66 -32.63 -40.52
N ILE A 133 7.79 -33.61 -40.30
CA ILE A 133 8.14 -35.01 -40.47
C ILE A 133 7.62 -35.38 -41.86
N THR A 134 8.56 -35.68 -42.76
CA THR A 134 8.34 -36.29 -44.08
C THR A 134 8.04 -37.77 -43.92
#